data_AF-X1DYQ1-F1
#
_entry.id   AF-X1DYQ1-F1
#
_cell.length_a   1.000
_cell.length_b   1.000
_cell.length_c   1.000
_cell.angle_alpha   90.00
_cell.angle_beta   90.00
_cell.angle_gamma   90.00
#
_symmetry.space_group_name_H-M   'P 1'
#
loop_
_entity.id
_entity.type
_entity.pdbx_description
1 polymer ?
#
loop_
_entity_poly.entity_id
_entity_poly.type
_entity_poly.pdbx_seq_one_letter_code
_entity_poly.pdbx_strand_id
1 'polypeptide(L)' 'MEKLIENIRNAVVTYNEEEVINLANEAIEKGFNPLEVIERGLSEGARIVGDKFETLEIFLTELMLAAD' A
#
# COMPACT_ATOMS: atom_id res chain seq x y z
N MET A 1 -11.52 -9.41 -7.08
CA MET A 1 -10.67 -9.61 -5.88
C MET A 1 -9.33 -8.92 -6.06
N GLU A 2 -8.57 -9.21 -7.11
CA GLU A 2 -7.25 -8.59 -7.34
C GLU A 2 -7.27 -7.06 -7.42
N LYS A 3 -8.28 -6.47 -8.08
CA LYS A 3 -8.34 -5.01 -8.28
C LYS A 3 -8.37 -4.19 -6.99
N LEU A 4 -9.00 -4.70 -5.91
CA LEU A 4 -9.05 -3.96 -4.64
C LEU A 4 -7.68 -3.98 -3.93
N ILE A 5 -7.03 -5.15 -3.92
CA ILE A 5 -5.69 -5.32 -3.35
C ILE A 5 -4.66 -4.51 -4.17
N GLU A 6 -4.80 -4.49 -5.50
CA GLU A 6 -3.98 -3.66 -6.39
C GLU A 6 -4.17 -2.17 -6.11
N ASN A 7 -5.41 -1.71 -5.92
CA ASN A 7 -5.69 -0.32 -5.55
C ASN A 7 -5.06 0.04 -4.20
N ILE A 8 -5.17 -0.84 -3.19
CA ILE A 8 -4.53 -0.62 -1.87
C ILE A 8 -3.02 -0.46 -2.03
N ARG A 9 -2.40 -1.34 -2.82
CA ARG A 9 -0.97 -1.27 -3.12
C ARG A 9 -0.60 0.04 -3.79
N ASN A 10 -1.35 0.46 -4.80
CA ASN A 10 -1.10 1.69 -5.52
C ASN A 10 -1.25 2.91 -4.60
N ALA A 11 -2.24 2.92 -3.72
CA ALA A 11 -2.44 3.99 -2.76
C ALA A 11 -1.24 4.15 -1.80
N VAL A 12 -0.60 3.05 -1.37
CA VAL A 12 0.67 3.08 -0.62
C VAL A 12 1.79 3.68 -1.46
N VAL A 13 1.94 3.26 -2.72
CA VAL A 13 2.99 3.76 -3.63
C VAL A 13 2.81 5.24 -3.97
N THR A 14 1.58 5.76 -3.95
CA THR A 14 1.27 7.18 -4.18
C THR A 14 1.15 7.98 -2.89
N TYR A 15 1.48 7.40 -1.73
CA TYR A 15 1.46 8.06 -0.42
C TYR A 15 0.08 8.63 -0.04
N ASN A 16 -1.00 7.96 -0.44
CA ASN A 16 -2.37 8.41 -0.20
C ASN A 16 -2.99 7.66 0.98
N GLU A 17 -2.66 8.10 2.21
CA GLU A 17 -3.13 7.50 3.46
C GLU A 17 -4.67 7.38 3.53
N GLU A 18 -5.39 8.45 3.15
CA GLU A 18 -6.85 8.47 3.18
C GLU A 18 -7.44 7.40 2.25
N GLU A 19 -6.87 7.23 1.06
CA GLU A 19 -7.29 6.19 0.12
C GLU A 19 -6.95 4.78 0.63
N VAL A 20 -5.77 4.58 1.25
CA VAL A 20 -5.42 3.29 1.88
C VAL A 20 -6.45 2.91 2.94
N ILE A 21 -6.81 3.84 3.83
CA ILE A 21 -7.79 3.60 4.89
C ILE A 21 -9.17 3.25 4.30
N ASN A 22 -9.64 4.02 3.31
CA ASN A 22 -10.92 3.79 2.67
C ASN A 22 -10.99 2.42 1.99
N LEU A 23 -9.95 2.04 1.24
CA LEU A 23 -9.89 0.76 0.55
C LEU A 23 -9.71 -0.42 1.50
N ALA A 24 -8.98 -0.25 2.61
CA ALA A 24 -8.83 -1.26 3.64
C ALA A 24 -10.17 -1.55 4.34
N ASN A 25 -10.95 -0.51 4.66
CA ASN A 25 -12.31 -0.65 5.19
C ASN A 25 -13.23 -1.35 4.18
N GLU A 26 -13.18 -0.96 2.91
CA GLU A 26 -13.94 -1.62 1.84
C GLU A 26 -13.58 -3.11 1.74
N ALA A 27 -12.31 -3.47 1.92
CA ALA A 27 -11.86 -4.87 1.89
C ALA A 27 -12.46 -5.68 3.06
N ILE A 28 -12.52 -5.09 4.26
CA ILE A 28 -13.16 -5.71 5.44
C ILE A 28 -14.66 -5.88 5.18
N GLU A 29 -15.35 -4.86 4.71
CA GLU A 29 -16.79 -4.90 4.41
C GLU A 29 -17.14 -5.97 3.36
N LYS A 30 -16.26 -6.16 2.38
CA LYS A 30 -16.42 -7.18 1.33
C LYS A 30 -15.98 -8.58 1.78
N GLY A 31 -15.53 -8.75 3.03
CA GLY A 31 -15.17 -10.05 3.60
C GLY A 31 -13.83 -10.61 3.07
N PHE A 32 -12.91 -9.74 2.64
CA PHE A 32 -11.56 -10.18 2.27
C PHE A 32 -10.80 -10.68 3.51
N ASN A 33 -9.87 -11.60 3.30
CA ASN A 33 -8.99 -12.04 4.37
C ASN A 33 -8.04 -10.88 4.74
N PRO A 34 -8.06 -10.37 5.99
CA PRO A 34 -7.21 -9.25 6.39
C PRO A 34 -5.71 -9.54 6.20
N LEU A 35 -5.28 -10.79 6.40
CA LEU A 35 -3.90 -11.18 6.20
C LEU A 35 -3.49 -11.05 4.73
N GLU A 36 -4.37 -11.45 3.81
CA GLU A 36 -4.11 -11.31 2.37
C GLU A 36 -4.01 -9.84 1.95
N VAL A 37 -4.86 -8.97 2.51
CA VAL A 37 -4.83 -7.53 2.27
C VAL A 37 -3.52 -6.91 2.77
N ILE A 38 -3.05 -7.31 3.95
CA ILE A 38 -1.78 -6.86 4.52
C ILE A 38 -0.60 -7.34 3.67
N GLU A 39 -0.56 -8.62 3.31
CA GLU A 39 0.59 -9.20 2.59
C GLU A 39 0.67 -8.71 1.14
N ARG A 40 -0.45 -8.74 0.41
CA ARG A 40 -0.49 -8.47 -1.04
C ARG A 40 -0.82 -7.01 -1.39
N GLY A 41 -1.43 -6.28 -0.47
CA GLY A 41 -1.75 -4.86 -0.62
C GLY A 41 -0.66 -4.00 0.00
N LEU A 42 -0.68 -3.92 1.32
CA LEU A 42 0.17 -3.00 2.09
C LEU A 42 1.66 -3.34 2.01
N SER A 43 2.03 -4.60 2.31
CA SER A 43 3.44 -5.02 2.38
C SER A 43 4.13 -5.05 1.01
N GLU A 44 3.39 -5.39 -0.04
CA GLU A 44 3.89 -5.29 -1.41
C GLU A 44 4.01 -3.82 -1.86
N GLY A 45 3.10 -2.95 -1.45
CA GLY A 45 3.20 -1.50 -1.70
C GLY A 45 4.44 -0.90 -1.04
N ALA A 46 4.66 -1.22 0.24
CA ALA A 46 5.84 -0.80 0.99
C ALA A 46 7.14 -1.33 0.38
N ARG A 47 7.16 -2.57 -0.13
CA ARG A 47 8.31 -3.12 -0.86
C ARG A 47 8.62 -2.31 -2.12
N ILE A 48 7.62 -1.93 -2.90
CA ILE A 48 7.82 -1.10 -4.10
C ILE A 48 8.44 0.25 -3.73
N VAL A 49 7.98 0.88 -2.65
CA VAL A 49 8.57 2.14 -2.17
C VAL A 49 10.02 1.93 -1.70
N GLY A 50 10.29 0.82 -1.00
CA GLY A 50 11.65 0.43 -0.62
C GLY A 50 12.58 0.26 -1.82
N ASP A 51 12.14 -0.48 -2.85
CA ASP A 51 12.89 -0.67 -4.09
C ASP A 51 13.18 0.67 -4.78
N LYS A 52 12.20 1.58 -4.83
CA LYS A 52 12.37 2.94 -5.38
C LYS A 52 13.41 3.74 -4.63
N PHE A 53 13.48 3.58 -3.31
CA PHE A 53 14.50 4.22 -2.50
C PHE A 53 15.88 3.61 -2.77
N GLU A 54 15.98 2.28 -2.85
CA GLU A 54 17.22 1.58 -3.18
C GLU A 54 17.78 1.98 -4.55
N THR A 55 16.91 2.22 -5.53
CA THR A 55 17.28 2.66 -6.88
C THR A 55 17.41 4.18 -7.03
N LEU A 56 17.33 4.94 -5.93
CA LEU A 56 17.45 6.40 -5.89
C LEU A 56 16.38 7.14 -6.73
N GLU A 57 15.19 6.55 -6.89
CA GLU A 57 14.04 7.20 -7.55
C GLU A 57 13.29 8.15 -6.61
N ILE A 58 13.37 7.92 -5.30
CA ILE A 58 12.72 8.71 -4.25
C ILE A 58 13.71 9.01 -3.11
N PHE A 59 13.39 9.99 -2.26
CA PHE A 59 14.18 10.38 -1.11
C PHE A 59 13.71 9.71 0.19
N LEU A 60 14.55 9.81 1.22
CA LEU A 60 14.25 9.28 2.56
C LEU A 60 12.91 9.82 3.12
N THR A 61 12.56 11.07 2.82
CA THR A 61 11.28 11.67 3.26
C THR A 61 10.07 10.96 2.67
N GLU A 62 10.15 10.52 1.42
CA GLU A 62 9.06 9.79 0.75
C GLU A 62 8.97 8.35 1.26
N LEU A 63 10.12 7.71 1.52
CA LEU A 63 10.16 6.41 2.18
C LEU A 63 9.52 6.46 3.57
N MET A 64 9.83 7.49 4.36
CA MET A 64 9.22 7.69 5.68
C MET A 64 7.73 7.96 5.59
N LEU A 65 7.28 8.74 4.60
CA LEU A 65 5.87 9.03 4.38
C LEU A 65 5.05 7.77 4.04
N ALA A 66 5.62 6.83 3.29
CA ALA A 66 4.95 5.57 2.99
C ALA A 66 4.88 4.58 4.17
N ALA A 67 5.68 4.81 5.21
CA ALA A 67 5.77 3.93 6.38
C ALA A 67 4.89 4.40 7.54
N ASP A 68 4.34 5.62 7.46
CA ASP A 68 3.37 6.19 8.38
C ASP A 68 1.96 5.64 8.08
#